data_AF-A0AAV8SUD0-F1
#
_entry.id   AF-A0AAV8SUD0-F1
#
_cell.length_a   1.000
_cell.length_b   1.000
_cell.length_c   1.000
_cell.angle_alpha   90.00
_cell.angle_beta   90.00
_cell.angle_gamma   90.00
#
_symmetry.space_group_name_H-M   'P 1'
#
loop_
_entity.id
_entity.type
_entity.pdbx_description
1 polymer ?
#
loop_
_entity_poly.entity_id
_entity_poly.type
_entity_poly.pdbx_seq_one_letter_code
_entity_poly.pdbx_strand_id
1 'polypeptide(L)'
;MKYGKKLREEVERTFPEWKAQFICYKELKIQLKLIYSRIVAVELFHVNNLRESNGFVQLLDAELNKAITFFYEKEEDYIIRLKELQIRASNLESQAEKLQVQKDILDFRAEMVLLLHYSVLNLTGLRKIVKKHNKRTGTSFQFSSMRRVMQQPSFSTDLLHQLMEHCAAMLYRLFL
;
A
#
# COMPACT_ATOMS: atom_id res chain seq x y z
N MET A 1 -19.14 -2.05 -10.36
CA MET A 1 -19.13 -0.98 -9.32
C MET A 1 -18.95 -1.52 -7.88
N LYS A 2 -18.26 -2.65 -7.64
CA LYS A 2 -18.17 -3.26 -6.29
C LYS A 2 -16.80 -3.13 -5.58
N TYR A 3 -15.81 -2.49 -6.21
CA TYR A 3 -14.42 -2.48 -5.70
C TYR A 3 -14.29 -1.91 -4.28
N GLY A 4 -14.88 -0.74 -3.99
CA GLY A 4 -14.74 -0.14 -2.66
C GLY A 4 -15.34 -0.98 -1.52
N LYS A 5 -16.39 -1.77 -1.80
CA LYS A 5 -16.96 -2.71 -0.81
C LYS A 5 -16.01 -3.89 -0.62
N LYS A 6 -15.55 -4.50 -1.73
CA LYS A 6 -14.58 -5.60 -1.71
C LYS A 6 -13.27 -5.24 -1.01
N LEU A 7 -12.71 -4.06 -1.30
CA LEU A 7 -11.47 -3.60 -0.66
C LEU A 7 -11.65 -3.49 0.85
N ARG A 8 -12.75 -2.88 1.31
CA ARG A 8 -13.01 -2.75 2.74
C ARG A 8 -13.17 -4.11 3.42
N GLU A 9 -13.94 -5.02 2.83
CA GLU A 9 -14.14 -6.37 3.36
C GLU A 9 -12.82 -7.15 3.44
N GLU A 10 -11.99 -7.04 2.40
CA GLU A 10 -10.66 -7.67 2.36
C GLU A 10 -9.72 -7.08 3.42
N VAL A 11 -9.72 -5.75 3.59
CA VAL A 11 -8.92 -5.05 4.61
C VAL A 11 -9.35 -5.43 6.01
N GLU A 12 -10.67 -5.50 6.27
CA GLU A 12 -11.21 -5.87 7.56
C GLU A 12 -10.87 -7.30 7.96
N ARG A 13 -10.85 -8.21 6.98
CA ARG A 13 -10.60 -9.63 7.17
C ARG A 13 -9.11 -9.96 7.30
N THR A 14 -8.28 -9.38 6.43
CA THR A 14 -6.87 -9.79 6.26
C THR A 14 -5.90 -8.87 7.00
N PHE A 15 -6.25 -7.59 7.20
CA PHE A 15 -5.33 -6.57 7.71
C PHE A 15 -5.90 -5.83 8.93
N PRO A 16 -6.24 -6.54 10.02
CA PRO A 16 -6.90 -5.92 11.15
C PRO A 16 -6.11 -4.75 11.76
N GLU A 17 -4.78 -4.85 11.75
CA GLU A 17 -3.86 -3.85 12.33
C GLU A 17 -3.50 -2.73 11.35
N TRP A 18 -3.52 -2.98 10.04
CA TRP A 18 -3.06 -2.01 9.04
C TRP A 18 -4.21 -1.23 8.38
N LYS A 19 -5.45 -1.39 8.85
CA LYS A 19 -6.66 -0.80 8.23
C LYS A 19 -6.52 0.70 7.96
N ALA A 20 -5.96 1.44 8.91
CA ALA A 20 -5.80 2.89 8.83
C ALA A 20 -4.81 3.34 7.73
N GLN A 21 -3.88 2.45 7.35
CA GLN A 21 -2.80 2.73 6.41
C GLN A 21 -3.23 2.54 4.95
N PHE A 22 -4.33 1.82 4.71
CA PHE A 22 -4.90 1.71 3.36
C PHE A 22 -5.48 3.03 2.87
N ILE A 23 -5.51 3.17 1.54
CA ILE A 23 -6.14 4.33 0.91
C ILE A 23 -7.64 4.42 1.28
N CYS A 24 -8.10 5.62 1.62
CA CYS A 24 -9.50 5.91 1.91
C CYS A 24 -10.32 6.03 0.62
N TYR A 25 -10.58 4.88 -0.02
CA TYR A 25 -11.29 4.82 -1.30
C TYR A 25 -12.69 5.43 -1.27
N LYS A 26 -13.34 5.46 -0.09
CA LYS A 26 -14.65 6.08 0.12
C LYS A 26 -14.58 7.59 -0.01
N GLU A 27 -13.63 8.25 0.65
CA GLU A 27 -13.48 9.70 0.64
C GLU A 27 -13.03 10.21 -0.73
N LEU A 28 -12.08 9.51 -1.36
CA LEU A 28 -11.68 9.81 -2.73
C LEU A 28 -12.87 9.75 -3.70
N LYS A 29 -13.77 8.77 -3.52
CA LYS A 29 -15.02 8.71 -4.31
C LYS A 29 -15.97 9.87 -4.03
N ILE A 30 -16.01 10.39 -2.80
CA ILE A 30 -16.84 11.54 -2.44
C ILE A 30 -16.31 12.79 -3.14
N GLN A 31 -15.00 13.03 -3.08
CA GLN A 31 -14.35 14.13 -3.81
C GLN A 31 -14.62 14.06 -5.33
N LEU A 32 -14.55 12.85 -5.92
CA LEU A 32 -14.92 12.66 -7.33
C LEU A 32 -16.39 12.93 -7.67
N LYS A 33 -17.31 12.81 -6.71
CA LYS A 33 -18.71 13.20 -6.93
C LYS A 33 -18.84 14.72 -6.93
N LEU A 34 -18.15 15.41 -6.01
CA LEU A 34 -18.15 16.87 -5.93
C LEU A 34 -17.59 17.50 -7.21
N ILE A 35 -16.48 16.97 -7.74
CA ILE A 35 -15.91 17.41 -9.03
C ILE A 35 -16.94 17.26 -10.15
N TYR A 36 -17.55 16.07 -10.26
CA TYR A 36 -18.52 15.80 -11.32
C TYR A 36 -19.74 16.72 -11.23
N SER A 37 -20.31 16.91 -10.04
CA SER A 37 -21.42 17.83 -9.81
C SER A 37 -21.08 19.27 -10.20
N ARG A 38 -19.85 19.72 -9.96
CA ARG A 38 -19.40 21.05 -10.39
C ARG A 38 -19.30 21.15 -11.91
N ILE A 39 -18.71 20.17 -12.58
CA ILE A 39 -18.60 20.15 -14.05
C ILE A 39 -20.00 20.26 -14.68
N VAL A 40 -20.94 19.43 -14.23
CA VAL A 40 -22.32 19.46 -14.71
C VAL A 40 -23.00 20.81 -14.44
N ALA A 41 -22.73 21.43 -13.28
CA ALA A 41 -23.27 22.75 -12.98
C ALA A 41 -22.69 23.86 -13.87
N VAL A 42 -21.39 23.82 -14.19
CA VAL A 42 -20.77 24.75 -15.15
C VAL A 42 -21.41 24.59 -16.52
N GLU A 43 -21.56 23.36 -17.01
CA GLU A 43 -22.14 23.05 -18.33
C GLU A 43 -23.61 23.50 -18.44
N LEU A 44 -24.42 23.26 -17.41
CA LEU A 44 -25.87 23.58 -17.43
C LEU A 44 -26.18 25.04 -17.12
N PHE A 45 -25.43 25.67 -16.21
CA PHE A 45 -25.77 26.99 -15.67
C PHE A 45 -24.78 28.10 -16.07
N HIS A 46 -23.78 27.81 -16.92
CA HIS A 46 -22.78 28.78 -17.40
C HIS A 46 -22.08 29.55 -16.27
N VAL A 47 -21.90 28.91 -15.11
CA VAL A 47 -21.27 29.51 -13.93
C VAL A 47 -19.76 29.48 -14.07
N ASN A 48 -19.16 30.57 -14.56
CA ASN A 48 -17.73 30.66 -14.86
C ASN A 48 -16.80 30.80 -13.63
N ASN A 49 -17.35 30.97 -12.43
CA ASN A 49 -16.58 31.32 -11.21
C ASN A 49 -16.36 30.17 -10.21
N LEU A 50 -16.57 28.91 -10.60
CA LEU A 50 -16.29 27.77 -9.72
C LEU A 50 -14.78 27.52 -9.66
N ARG A 51 -14.11 28.02 -8.60
CA ARG A 51 -12.70 27.71 -8.29
C ARG A 51 -12.41 26.22 -8.51
N GLU A 52 -11.34 25.93 -9.25
CA GLU A 52 -10.85 24.57 -9.45
C GLU A 52 -10.70 23.87 -8.09
N SER A 53 -11.39 22.74 -7.93
CA SER A 53 -11.30 21.97 -6.69
C SER A 53 -10.08 21.06 -6.76
N ASN A 54 -8.96 21.53 -6.21
CA ASN A 54 -7.78 20.69 -6.00
C ASN A 54 -7.96 19.67 -4.86
N GLY A 55 -9.13 19.61 -4.22
CA GLY A 55 -9.39 18.74 -3.07
C GLY A 55 -9.24 17.24 -3.38
N PHE A 56 -9.59 16.79 -4.59
CA PHE A 56 -9.32 15.40 -4.99
C PHE A 56 -7.83 15.13 -5.15
N VAL A 57 -7.08 16.06 -5.76
CA VAL A 57 -5.63 15.92 -5.99
C VAL A 57 -4.90 15.89 -4.65
N GLN A 58 -5.21 16.84 -3.77
CA GLN A 58 -4.63 16.93 -2.43
C GLN A 58 -4.91 15.67 -1.60
N LEU A 59 -6.16 15.18 -1.60
CA LEU A 59 -6.51 13.95 -0.89
C LEU A 59 -5.82 12.73 -1.50
N LEU A 60 -5.75 12.64 -2.83
CA LEU A 60 -5.07 11.53 -3.50
C LEU A 60 -3.57 11.50 -3.17
N ASP A 61 -2.94 12.67 -3.12
CA ASP A 61 -1.53 12.82 -2.76
C ASP A 61 -1.29 12.43 -1.28
N ALA A 62 -2.13 12.92 -0.36
CA ALA A 62 -2.05 12.54 1.05
C ALA A 62 -2.23 11.03 1.26
N GLU A 63 -3.21 10.42 0.58
CA GLU A 63 -3.46 8.98 0.67
C GLU A 63 -2.34 8.14 0.04
N LEU A 64 -1.70 8.63 -1.03
CA LEU A 64 -0.52 7.99 -1.61
C LEU A 64 0.67 8.06 -0.65
N ASN A 65 0.98 9.26 -0.15
CA ASN A 65 2.12 9.48 0.75
C ASN A 65 1.98 8.63 2.01
N LYS A 66 0.79 8.61 2.63
CA LYS A 66 0.49 7.71 3.76
C LYS A 66 0.82 6.26 3.43
N ALA A 67 0.32 5.76 2.29
CA ALA A 67 0.49 4.36 1.94
C ALA A 67 1.95 3.98 1.67
N ILE A 68 2.73 4.91 1.11
CA ILE A 68 4.16 4.75 0.82
C ILE A 68 5.00 4.85 2.08
N THR A 69 4.75 5.84 2.93
CA THR A 69 5.45 6.00 4.21
C THR A 69 5.31 4.74 5.03
N PHE A 70 4.10 4.20 5.19
CA PHE A 70 3.88 2.94 5.90
C PHE A 70 4.64 1.76 5.28
N PHE A 71 4.70 1.68 3.95
CA PHE A 71 5.40 0.59 3.27
C PHE A 71 6.91 0.64 3.56
N TYR A 72 7.53 1.82 3.47
CA TYR A 72 8.95 1.98 3.74
C TYR A 72 9.31 1.77 5.21
N GLU A 73 8.50 2.30 6.14
CA GLU A 73 8.68 2.04 7.58
C GLU A 73 8.68 0.54 7.86
N LYS A 74 7.77 -0.22 7.24
CA LYS A 74 7.76 -1.68 7.36
C LYS A 74 8.97 -2.36 6.74
N GLU A 75 9.45 -1.92 5.58
CA GLU A 75 10.68 -2.46 4.99
C GLU A 75 11.90 -2.22 5.88
N GLU A 76 12.00 -1.05 6.50
CA GLU A 76 13.06 -0.72 7.46
C GLU A 76 13.00 -1.62 8.70
N ASP A 77 11.82 -1.78 9.29
CA ASP A 77 11.59 -2.72 10.40
C ASP A 77 12.01 -4.16 10.03
N TYR A 78 11.72 -4.57 8.79
CA TYR A 78 12.01 -5.93 8.31
C TYR A 78 13.51 -6.16 8.11
N ILE A 79 14.26 -5.15 7.68
CA ILE A 79 15.73 -5.24 7.62
C ILE A 79 16.30 -5.47 9.02
N ILE A 80 15.82 -4.73 10.01
CA ILE A 80 16.28 -4.85 11.41
C ILE A 80 15.92 -6.25 11.94
N ARG A 81 14.66 -6.68 11.78
CA ARG A 81 14.19 -7.97 12.25
C ARG A 81 14.92 -9.16 11.60
N LEU A 82 15.27 -9.06 10.32
CA LEU A 82 16.09 -10.10 9.67
C LEU A 82 17.46 -10.23 10.34
N LYS A 83 18.12 -9.11 10.66
CA LYS A 83 19.42 -9.12 11.35
C LYS A 83 19.32 -9.75 12.74
N GLU A 84 18.28 -9.41 13.49
CA GLU A 84 18.02 -10.01 14.82
C GLU A 84 17.80 -11.51 14.73
N LEU A 85 17.01 -11.97 13.76
CA LEU A 85 16.80 -13.40 13.52
C LEU A 85 18.08 -14.12 13.09
N GLN A 86 18.95 -13.48 12.30
CA GLN A 86 20.26 -14.04 11.92
C GLN A 86 21.17 -14.22 13.14
N ILE A 87 21.21 -13.23 14.04
CA ILE A 87 21.98 -13.30 15.28
C ILE A 87 21.45 -14.44 16.15
N ARG A 88 20.12 -14.53 16.36
CA ARG A 88 19.50 -15.60 17.14
C ARG A 88 19.76 -16.98 16.53
N ALA A 89 19.66 -17.12 15.21
CA ALA A 89 19.93 -18.38 14.51
C ALA A 89 21.41 -18.83 14.61
N SER A 90 22.34 -17.90 14.82
CA SER A 90 23.78 -18.19 14.95
C SER A 90 24.20 -18.55 16.38
N ASN A 91 23.39 -18.21 17.38
CA ASN A 91 23.69 -18.39 18.81
C ASN A 91 22.67 -19.34 19.48
N LEU A 92 22.35 -20.46 18.82
CA LEU A 92 21.40 -21.43 19.35
C LEU A 92 22.05 -22.30 20.45
N GLU A 93 21.42 -22.36 21.62
CA GLU A 93 21.90 -23.18 22.74
C GLU A 93 21.09 -24.48 22.90
N SER A 94 19.90 -24.55 22.31
CA SER A 94 19.01 -25.72 22.44
C SER A 94 18.15 -26.00 21.21
N GLN A 95 17.61 -27.23 21.15
CA GLN A 95 16.62 -27.60 20.14
C GLN A 95 15.29 -26.83 20.28
N ALA A 96 14.91 -26.47 21.52
CA ALA A 96 13.72 -25.67 21.77
C ALA A 96 13.87 -24.25 21.19
N GLU A 97 15.03 -23.62 21.38
CA GLU A 97 15.34 -22.33 20.76
C GLU A 97 15.40 -22.40 19.24
N LYS A 98 15.99 -23.48 18.70
CA LYS A 98 16.02 -23.73 17.25
C LYS A 98 14.61 -23.74 16.66
N LEU A 99 13.69 -24.46 17.30
CA LEU A 99 12.28 -24.53 16.89
C LEU A 99 11.58 -23.16 17.01
N GLN A 100 11.86 -22.41 18.07
CA GLN A 100 11.29 -21.07 18.24
C GLN A 100 11.78 -20.10 17.15
N VAL A 101 13.07 -20.11 16.84
CA VAL A 101 13.64 -19.28 15.76
C VAL A 101 13.06 -19.68 14.40
N GLN A 102 12.88 -20.97 14.12
CA GLN A 102 12.22 -21.43 12.89
C GLN A 102 10.79 -20.88 12.77
N LYS A 103 10.01 -20.95 13.86
CA LYS A 103 8.66 -20.39 13.91
C LYS A 103 8.68 -18.88 13.67
N ASP A 104 9.56 -18.15 14.33
CA ASP A 104 9.66 -16.70 14.20
C ASP A 104 10.03 -16.29 12.76
N ILE A 105 10.88 -17.06 12.06
CA ILE A 105 11.21 -16.81 10.65
C ILE A 105 10.00 -17.08 9.74
N LEU A 106 9.21 -18.12 10.01
CA LEU A 106 7.99 -18.42 9.25
C LEU A 106 6.93 -17.34 9.44
N ASP A 107 6.69 -16.91 10.68
CA ASP A 107 5.76 -15.83 11.00
C ASP A 107 6.23 -14.51 10.35
N PHE A 108 7.53 -14.23 10.39
CA PHE A 108 8.10 -13.05 9.72
C PHE A 108 7.92 -13.10 8.20
N ARG A 109 8.12 -14.26 7.56
CA ARG A 109 7.85 -14.45 6.13
C ARG A 109 6.37 -14.25 5.80
N ALA A 110 5.46 -14.74 6.65
CA ALA A 110 4.03 -14.52 6.47
C ALA A 110 3.67 -13.02 6.54
N GLU A 111 4.29 -12.27 7.46
CA GLU A 111 4.10 -10.82 7.55
C GLU A 111 4.59 -10.08 6.28
N MET A 112 5.74 -10.47 5.72
CA MET A 112 6.21 -9.89 4.45
C MET A 112 5.24 -10.15 3.29
N VAL A 113 4.61 -11.34 3.24
CA VAL A 113 3.57 -11.64 2.25
C VAL A 113 2.33 -10.76 2.45
N LEU A 114 1.96 -10.44 3.69
CA LEU A 114 0.92 -9.47 3.97
C LEU A 114 1.29 -8.09 3.40
N LEU A 115 2.54 -7.63 3.57
CA LEU A 115 2.98 -6.33 3.03
C LEU A 115 2.95 -6.28 1.50
N LEU A 116 3.29 -7.38 0.82
CA LEU A 116 3.12 -7.52 -0.63
C LEU A 116 1.65 -7.40 -1.03
N HIS A 117 0.74 -8.03 -0.30
CA HIS A 117 -0.67 -7.93 -0.60
C HIS A 117 -1.22 -6.52 -0.34
N TYR A 118 -0.75 -5.86 0.72
CA TYR A 118 -1.03 -4.46 1.02
C TYR A 118 -0.64 -3.55 -0.16
N SER A 119 0.56 -3.72 -0.74
CA SER A 119 1.01 -2.89 -1.88
C SER A 119 0.11 -3.08 -3.10
N VAL A 120 -0.24 -4.33 -3.43
CA VAL A 120 -1.12 -4.67 -4.55
C VAL A 120 -2.50 -4.04 -4.40
N LEU A 121 -3.11 -4.11 -3.22
CA LEU A 121 -4.43 -3.55 -2.97
C LEU A 121 -4.44 -2.01 -3.06
N ASN A 122 -3.44 -1.34 -2.48
CA ASN A 122 -3.33 0.12 -2.54
C ASN A 122 -3.08 0.61 -3.97
N LEU A 123 -2.11 0.02 -4.69
CA LEU A 123 -1.85 0.33 -6.10
C LEU A 123 -3.08 0.10 -6.98
N THR A 124 -3.79 -1.01 -6.76
CA THR A 124 -5.03 -1.31 -7.49
C THR A 124 -6.10 -0.25 -7.22
N GLY A 125 -6.23 0.18 -5.97
CA GLY A 125 -7.19 1.20 -5.57
C GLY A 125 -6.86 2.57 -6.19
N LEU A 126 -5.60 2.98 -6.14
CA LEU A 126 -5.11 4.21 -6.76
C LEU A 126 -5.34 4.22 -8.27
N ARG A 127 -4.95 3.15 -8.98
CA ARG A 127 -5.19 3.02 -10.42
C ARG A 127 -6.69 3.09 -10.75
N LYS A 128 -7.54 2.43 -9.96
CA LYS A 128 -8.99 2.44 -10.17
C LYS A 128 -9.62 3.80 -9.91
N ILE A 129 -9.17 4.55 -8.91
CA ILE A 129 -9.74 5.87 -8.60
C ILE A 129 -9.32 6.92 -9.63
N VAL A 130 -8.07 6.88 -10.10
CA VAL A 130 -7.56 7.74 -11.17
C VAL A 130 -8.25 7.43 -12.49
N LYS A 131 -8.40 6.15 -12.85
CA LYS A 131 -9.19 5.76 -14.04
C LYS A 131 -10.63 6.25 -13.96
N LYS A 132 -11.22 6.25 -12.75
CA LYS A 132 -12.57 6.78 -12.51
C LYS A 132 -12.63 8.30 -12.67
N HIS A 133 -11.61 9.02 -12.19
CA HIS A 133 -11.46 10.46 -12.42
C HIS A 133 -11.47 10.76 -13.92
N ASN A 134 -10.54 10.17 -14.68
CA ASN A 134 -10.38 10.46 -16.11
C ASN A 134 -11.66 10.21 -16.90
N LYS A 135 -12.37 9.11 -16.57
CA LYS A 135 -13.64 8.78 -17.23
C LYS A 135 -14.74 9.82 -16.94
N ARG A 136 -14.72 10.48 -15.77
CA ARG A 136 -15.75 11.45 -15.36
C ARG A 136 -15.47 12.86 -15.84
N THR A 137 -14.20 13.26 -15.87
CA THR A 137 -13.79 14.61 -16.25
C THR A 137 -13.52 14.75 -17.74
N GLY A 138 -13.36 13.64 -18.47
CA GLY A 138 -12.91 13.66 -19.87
C GLY A 138 -11.44 14.07 -20.03
N THR A 139 -10.73 14.32 -18.94
CA THR A 139 -9.33 14.76 -18.92
C THR A 139 -8.41 13.64 -18.48
N SER A 140 -7.17 13.64 -18.98
CA SER A 140 -6.13 12.79 -18.42
C SER A 140 -5.63 13.42 -17.12
N PHE A 141 -5.72 12.70 -16.00
CA PHE A 141 -5.16 13.16 -14.74
C PHE A 141 -3.65 13.39 -14.91
N GLN A 142 -3.23 14.66 -14.86
CA GLN A 142 -1.82 15.02 -14.91
C GLN A 142 -1.22 14.90 -13.51
N PHE A 143 -0.40 13.86 -13.35
CA PHE A 143 0.46 13.66 -12.20
C PHE A 143 1.68 14.59 -12.22
N SER A 144 1.52 15.88 -12.50
CA SER A 144 2.65 16.82 -12.57
C SER A 144 3.50 16.82 -11.29
N SER A 145 2.87 16.58 -10.13
CA SER A 145 3.56 16.34 -8.84
C SER A 145 3.95 14.88 -8.59
N MET A 146 3.19 13.92 -9.12
CA MET A 146 3.31 12.47 -8.82
C MET A 146 4.22 11.69 -9.78
N ARG A 147 4.72 12.28 -10.87
CA ARG A 147 5.80 11.68 -11.69
C ARG A 147 7.00 11.30 -10.82
N ARG A 148 7.31 12.05 -9.77
CA ARG A 148 8.39 11.69 -8.84
C ARG A 148 8.05 10.44 -8.04
N VAL A 149 6.88 10.38 -7.41
CA VAL A 149 6.55 9.27 -6.51
C VAL A 149 6.30 7.95 -7.26
N MET A 150 5.57 7.97 -8.39
CA MET A 150 5.35 6.75 -9.19
C MET A 150 6.54 6.32 -10.07
N GLN A 151 7.56 7.17 -10.28
CA GLN A 151 8.80 6.82 -10.98
C GLN A 151 10.01 6.60 -10.06
N GLN A 152 9.94 7.00 -8.79
CA GLN A 152 10.75 6.40 -7.73
C GLN A 152 10.33 4.92 -7.60
N PRO A 153 11.17 4.01 -7.09
CA PRO A 153 10.80 2.61 -6.87
C PRO A 153 9.79 2.48 -5.70
N SER A 154 8.69 3.25 -5.74
CA SER A 154 7.61 3.17 -4.78
C SER A 154 6.82 1.91 -5.07
N PHE A 155 6.80 1.02 -4.08
CA PHE A 155 6.37 -0.37 -4.22
C PHE A 155 7.24 -1.23 -5.15
N SER A 156 8.55 -0.92 -5.30
CA SER A 156 9.44 -2.03 -5.66
C SER A 156 9.37 -3.04 -4.54
N THR A 157 9.03 -4.28 -4.91
CA THR A 157 8.97 -5.39 -3.98
C THR A 157 10.30 -6.13 -3.91
N ASP A 158 11.34 -5.66 -4.61
CA ASP A 158 12.59 -6.38 -4.79
C ASP A 158 13.28 -6.66 -3.44
N LEU A 159 13.26 -5.67 -2.54
CA LEU A 159 13.78 -5.83 -1.18
C LEU A 159 12.99 -6.91 -0.42
N LEU A 160 11.65 -6.88 -0.44
CA LEU A 160 10.85 -7.94 0.18
C LEU A 160 11.15 -9.32 -0.39
N HIS A 161 11.36 -9.45 -1.71
CA HIS A 161 11.75 -10.72 -2.31
C HIS A 161 13.12 -11.18 -1.79
N GLN A 162 14.11 -10.29 -1.74
CA GLN A 162 15.43 -10.58 -1.18
C GLN A 162 15.35 -11.02 0.30
N LEU A 163 14.62 -10.29 1.14
CA LEU A 163 14.44 -10.63 2.55
C LEU A 163 13.76 -12.00 2.73
N MET A 164 12.76 -12.31 1.89
CA MET A 164 12.10 -13.62 1.90
C MET A 164 13.03 -14.75 1.45
N GLU A 165 13.92 -14.52 0.48
CA GLU A 165 14.96 -15.48 0.07
C GLU A 165 15.97 -15.73 1.20
N HIS A 166 16.40 -14.68 1.91
CA HIS A 166 17.23 -14.83 3.10
C HIS A 166 16.55 -15.67 4.19
N CYS A 167 15.26 -15.45 4.44
CA CYS A 167 14.49 -16.28 5.38
C CYS A 167 14.43 -17.75 4.94
N ALA A 168 14.23 -18.02 3.65
CA ALA A 168 14.23 -19.39 3.11
C ALA A 168 15.59 -20.08 3.31
N ALA A 169 16.69 -19.36 3.02
CA ALA A 169 18.03 -19.87 3.22
C ALA A 169 18.33 -20.17 4.70
N MET A 170 17.88 -19.30 5.62
CA MET A 170 18.00 -19.53 7.06
C MET A 170 17.23 -20.77 7.50
N LEU A 171 15.97 -20.90 7.09
CA LEU A 171 15.17 -22.08 7.40
C LEU A 171 15.81 -23.36 6.87
N TYR A 172 16.31 -23.36 5.63
CA TYR A 172 16.99 -24.52 5.06
C TYR A 172 18.19 -24.97 5.92
N ARG A 173 19.02 -24.02 6.38
CA ARG A 173 20.15 -24.32 7.29
C ARG A 173 19.70 -24.81 8.65
N LEU A 174 18.55 -24.34 9.14
CA LEU A 174 17.98 -24.78 10.40
C LEU A 174 17.22 -26.11 10.29
N PHE A 175 16.82 -26.59 9.11
CA PHE A 175 16.17 -27.91 8.99
C PHE A 175 17.17 -29.05 8.79
N LEU A 176 18.40 -28.72 8.39
CA LEU A 176 19.56 -29.61 8.48
C LEU A 176 20.11 -29.64 9.94
#